data_AF-G5DXS2-F1
#
_entry.id   AF-G5DXS2-F1
#
_cell.length_a   1.000
_cell.length_b   1.000
_cell.length_c   1.000
_cell.angle_alpha   90.00
_cell.angle_beta   90.00
_cell.angle_gamma   90.00
#
_symmetry.space_group_name_H-M   'P 1'
#
loop_
_entity.id
_entity.type
_entity.pdbx_description
1 polymer ?
#
loop_
_entity_poly.entity_id
_entity_poly.type
_entity_poly.pdbx_seq_one_letter_code
_entity_poly.pdbx_strand_id
1 'polypeptide(L)'
;MGAAGSKLEKALGEQFPEGERYFGLENFGNTCYCNSVLQALYFCVPFREQLLEYYTSNKNTVDAEENLLTCLADLFSQINSQ
;
A
#
# COMPACT_ATOMS: atom_id res chain seq x y z
N MET A 1 19.59 11.63 -18.07
CA MET A 1 19.65 10.64 -19.17
C MET A 1 18.76 9.46 -18.79
N GLY A 2 17.56 9.39 -19.40
CA GLY A 2 16.68 8.22 -19.52
C GLY A 2 16.30 7.42 -18.26
N ALA A 3 15.36 7.91 -17.45
CA ALA A 3 14.61 7.04 -16.55
C ALA A 3 13.70 6.15 -17.41
N ALA A 4 14.17 4.94 -17.73
CA ALA A 4 13.35 3.96 -18.40
C ALA A 4 12.25 3.53 -17.41
N GLY A 5 11.02 4.00 -17.62
CA GLY A 5 9.87 3.62 -16.80
C GLY A 5 9.73 2.11 -16.62
N SER A 6 9.07 1.70 -15.55
CA SER A 6 8.85 0.29 -15.24
C SER A 6 8.17 -0.42 -16.42
N LYS A 7 8.30 -1.75 -16.53
CA LYS A 7 7.61 -2.51 -17.58
C LYS A 7 6.10 -2.27 -17.57
N LEU A 8 5.54 -2.04 -16.39
CA LEU A 8 4.12 -1.73 -16.20
C LEU A 8 3.78 -0.34 -16.74
N GLU A 9 4.55 0.69 -16.38
CA GLU A 9 4.38 2.05 -16.91
C GLU A 9 4.47 2.07 -18.44
N LYS A 10 5.42 1.34 -19.00
CA LYS A 10 5.56 1.21 -20.47
C LYS A 10 4.40 0.48 -21.12
N ALA A 11 3.80 -0.51 -20.43
CA ALA A 11 2.67 -1.27 -20.94
C ALA A 11 1.37 -0.47 -20.91
N LEU A 12 1.19 0.39 -19.90
CA LEU A 12 -0.01 1.22 -19.74
C LEU A 12 0.08 2.56 -20.48
N GLY A 13 1.28 3.13 -20.63
CA GLY A 13 1.49 4.38 -21.36
C GLY A 13 0.63 5.52 -20.81
N GLU A 14 -0.15 6.16 -21.68
CA GLU A 14 -1.08 7.24 -21.31
C GLU A 14 -2.25 6.79 -20.41
N GLN A 15 -2.48 5.48 -20.29
CA GLN A 15 -3.51 4.92 -19.40
C GLN A 15 -3.00 4.71 -17.97
N PHE A 16 -1.72 5.00 -17.70
CA PHE A 16 -1.18 4.90 -16.35
C PHE A 16 -1.85 5.94 -15.45
N PRO A 17 -2.60 5.54 -14.40
CA PRO A 17 -3.35 6.49 -13.60
C PRO A 17 -2.43 7.48 -12.88
N GLU A 18 -2.74 8.78 -13.01
CA GLU A 18 -1.97 9.83 -12.35
C GLU A 18 -2.10 9.72 -10.83
N GLY A 19 -0.96 9.79 -10.14
CA GLY A 19 -0.91 9.74 -8.67
C GLY A 19 -1.03 8.34 -8.06
N GLU A 20 -1.31 7.30 -8.84
CA GLU A 20 -1.30 5.92 -8.35
C GLU A 20 0.09 5.30 -8.47
N ARG A 21 0.44 4.46 -7.49
CA ARG A 21 1.70 3.73 -7.46
C ARG A 21 1.42 2.25 -7.26
N TYR A 22 2.00 1.42 -8.12
CA TYR A 22 1.75 -0.02 -8.12
C TYR A 22 2.95 -0.79 -7.58
N PHE A 23 2.74 -1.50 -6.47
CA PHE A 23 3.78 -2.30 -5.82
C PHE A 23 3.32 -3.74 -5.61
N GLY A 24 4.24 -4.67 -5.82
CA GLY A 24 4.06 -6.08 -5.46
C GLY A 24 4.49 -6.34 -4.01
N LEU A 25 3.91 -7.36 -3.39
CA LEU A 25 4.32 -7.86 -2.08
C LEU A 25 5.11 -9.16 -2.24
N GLU A 26 6.27 -9.24 -1.61
CA GLU A 26 7.12 -10.43 -1.64
C GLU A 26 6.42 -11.62 -0.97
N ASN A 27 6.62 -12.82 -1.50
CA ASN A 27 6.04 -14.05 -0.96
C ASN A 27 7.09 -14.80 -0.14
N PHE A 28 6.92 -14.81 1.18
CA PHE A 28 7.80 -15.50 2.13
C PHE A 28 7.44 -16.97 2.37
N GLY A 29 7.02 -17.67 1.31
CA GLY A 29 6.61 -19.08 1.35
C GLY A 29 5.15 -19.26 1.75
N ASN A 30 4.31 -19.66 0.79
CA ASN A 30 2.86 -19.84 0.97
C ASN A 30 2.12 -18.64 1.60
N THR A 31 2.65 -17.41 1.48
CA THR A 31 2.00 -16.18 2.00
C THR A 31 1.17 -15.44 0.95
N CYS A 32 1.08 -15.98 -0.28
CA CYS A 32 0.34 -15.36 -1.37
C CYS A 32 -1.16 -15.17 -1.08
N TYR A 33 -1.76 -16.02 -0.23
CA TYR A 33 -3.14 -15.83 0.22
C TYR A 33 -3.32 -14.52 1.00
N CYS A 34 -2.32 -14.13 1.79
CA CYS A 34 -2.32 -12.88 2.53
C CYS A 34 -2.09 -11.72 1.55
N ASN A 35 -1.07 -11.85 0.69
CA ASN A 35 -0.72 -10.79 -0.27
C ASN A 35 -1.88 -10.42 -1.20
N SER A 36 -2.64 -11.40 -1.69
CA SER A 36 -3.79 -11.14 -2.57
C SER A 36 -4.93 -10.41 -1.85
N VAL A 37 -5.20 -10.76 -0.58
CA VAL A 37 -6.21 -10.07 0.25
C VAL A 37 -5.75 -8.65 0.58
N LEU A 38 -4.48 -8.45 0.93
CA LEU A 38 -3.92 -7.11 1.22
C LEU A 38 -4.04 -6.17 0.01
N GLN A 39 -3.74 -6.67 -1.19
CA GLN A 39 -3.90 -5.90 -2.42
C GLN A 39 -5.38 -5.55 -2.68
N ALA A 40 -6.29 -6.53 -2.53
CA ALA A 40 -7.72 -6.26 -2.68
C ALA A 40 -8.22 -5.19 -1.70
N LEU A 41 -7.77 -5.22 -0.45
CA LEU A 41 -8.10 -4.22 0.56
C LEU A 41 -7.49 -2.84 0.25
N TYR A 42 -6.26 -2.78 -0.27
CA TYR A 42 -5.59 -1.52 -0.62
C TYR A 42 -6.34 -0.77 -1.73
N PHE A 43 -6.86 -1.50 -2.72
CA PHE A 43 -7.65 -0.92 -3.81
C PHE A 43 -9.13 -0.68 -3.46
N CYS A 44 -9.58 -1.08 -2.27
CA CYS A 44 -10.81 -0.56 -1.68
C CYS A 44 -10.56 0.87 -1.16
N VAL A 45 -10.63 1.86 -2.05
CA VAL A 45 -10.29 3.27 -1.75
C VAL A 45 -10.89 3.78 -0.43
N PRO A 46 -12.18 3.58 -0.11
CA PRO A 46 -12.75 4.06 1.16
C PRO A 46 -12.09 3.43 2.39
N PHE A 47 -11.67 2.17 2.30
CA PHE A 47 -10.97 1.48 3.39
C PHE A 47 -9.53 2.00 3.54
N ARG A 48 -8.81 2.16 2.43
CA ARG A 48 -7.45 2.70 2.40
C ARG A 48 -7.41 4.10 3.04
N GLU A 49 -8.30 4.99 2.63
CA GLU A 49 -8.36 6.37 3.14
C GLU A 49 -8.63 6.42 4.64
N GLN A 50 -9.66 5.70 5.10
CA GLN A 50 -10.00 5.64 6.53
C GLN A 50 -8.88 5.05 7.38
N LEU A 51 -8.17 4.04 6.88
CA LEU A 51 -7.06 3.43 7.60
C LEU A 51 -5.86 4.39 7.73
N LEU A 52 -5.55 5.14 6.68
CA LEU A 52 -4.47 6.14 6.70
C LEU A 52 -4.80 7.34 7.59
N GLU A 53 -6.07 7.76 7.65
CA GLU A 53 -6.56 8.78 8.58
C GLU A 53 -6.48 8.30 10.04
N TYR A 54 -6.93 7.06 10.30
CA TYR A 54 -6.79 6.40 11.60
C TYR A 54 -5.31 6.36 12.02
N TYR A 55 -4.42 5.96 11.12
CA TYR A 55 -2.99 5.89 11.40
C TYR A 55 -2.40 7.25 11.80
N THR A 56 -2.70 8.29 11.03
CA THR A 56 -2.20 9.65 11.29
C THR A 56 -2.68 10.19 12.64
N SER A 57 -3.92 9.85 13.02
CA SER A 57 -4.52 10.29 14.28
C SER A 57 -3.94 9.57 15.51
N ASN A 58 -3.54 8.30 15.36
CA ASN A 58 -3.12 7.44 16.47
C ASN A 58 -1.60 7.26 16.58
N LYS A 59 -0.80 7.62 15.55
CA LYS A 59 0.66 7.45 15.55
C LYS A 59 1.38 8.22 16.67
N ASN A 60 0.78 9.27 17.20
CA ASN A 60 1.38 10.13 18.23
C ASN A 60 1.04 9.71 19.67
N THR A 61 0.25 8.65 19.88
CA THR A 61 0.02 8.14 21.23
C THR A 61 1.19 7.24 21.61
N VAL A 62 1.98 7.67 22.59
CA VAL A 62 3.18 6.97 23.12
C VAL A 62 2.86 5.54 23.62
N ASP A 63 1.58 5.22 23.79
CA ASP A 63 1.07 3.94 24.30
C ASP A 63 0.11 3.22 23.32
N ALA A 64 0.14 3.51 22.01
CA ALA A 64 -0.65 2.73 21.06
C ALA A 64 -0.19 1.26 21.08
N GLU A 65 -1.02 0.38 21.64
CA GLU A 65 -0.78 -1.06 21.61
C GLU A 65 -0.68 -1.53 20.15
N GLU A 66 0.47 -2.10 19.80
CA GLU A 66 0.67 -2.72 18.51
C GLU A 66 -0.36 -3.84 18.31
N ASN A 67 -1.07 -3.78 17.19
CA ASN A 67 -2.05 -4.78 16.82
C ASN A 67 -2.07 -4.92 15.29
N LEU A 68 -2.86 -5.87 14.79
CA LEU A 68 -2.90 -6.13 13.35
C LEU A 68 -3.37 -4.92 12.53
N LEU A 69 -4.24 -4.07 13.09
CA LEU A 69 -4.71 -2.86 12.42
C LEU A 69 -3.59 -1.82 12.30
N THR A 70 -2.79 -1.62 13.35
CA THR A 70 -1.64 -0.69 13.28
C THR A 70 -0.59 -1.19 12.30
N CYS A 71 -0.28 -2.50 12.27
CA CYS A 71 0.62 -3.09 11.29
C CYS A 71 0.12 -2.94 9.84
N LEU A 72 -1.18 -3.13 9.61
CA LEU A 72 -1.79 -2.94 8.30
C LEU A 72 -1.71 -1.47 7.86
N ALA A 73 -1.93 -0.56 8.80
CA ALA A 73 -1.88 0.87 8.55
C ALA A 73 -0.44 1.35 8.25
N ASP A 74 0.55 0.84 8.99
CA ASP A 74 1.97 1.02 8.68
C ASP A 74 2.31 0.54 7.26
N LEU A 75 1.86 -0.66 6.89
CA LEU A 75 2.08 -1.22 5.56
C LEU A 75 1.47 -0.32 4.47
N PHE A 76 0.20 0.09 4.62
CA PHE A 76 -0.48 0.92 3.63
C PHE A 76 0.16 2.31 3.52
N SER A 77 0.65 2.86 4.64
CA SER A 77 1.40 4.11 4.66
C SER A 77 2.73 4.01 3.92
N GLN A 78 3.45 2.89 4.05
CA GLN A 78 4.67 2.63 3.29
C GLN A 78 4.40 2.54 1.79
N ILE A 79 3.34 1.83 1.38
CA ILE A 79 2.96 1.73 -0.05
C ILE A 79 2.59 3.11 -0.62
N ASN A 80 1.91 3.96 0.17
CA ASN A 80 1.50 5.29 -0.27
C ASN A 80 2.64 6.32 -0.32
N SER A 81 3.76 6.08 0.38
CA SER A 81 4.87 7.03 0.50
C SER A 81 6.09 6.73 -0.39
N GLN A 82 6.26 5.48 -0.85
CA GLN A 82 7.30 5.05 -1.81
C GLN A 82 7.08 5.63 -3.18
#